data_AF-A0A5N4B7S0-F1
#
_entry.id   AF-A0A5N4B7S0-F1
#
_cell.length_a   1.000
_cell.length_b   1.000
_cell.length_c   1.000
_cell.angle_alpha   90.00
_cell.angle_beta   90.00
_cell.angle_gamma   90.00
#
_symmetry.space_group_name_H-M   'P 1'
#
loop_
_entity.id
_entity.type
_entity.pdbx_description
1 polymer ?
#
loop_
_entity_poly.entity_id
_entity_poly.type
_entity_poly.pdbx_seq_one_letter_code
_entity_poly.pdbx_strand_id
1 'polypeptide(L)'
;MTTPHWVSKDLIQTALRSYFGNQELAVMGYSSSAAVPVGDNYTSDIFRTVVTFQTDTSGNRGTISMIMKCSPVEKKEMLELTRQEQYFAKEIEVYKTTLPAIYDTLGEYFTLSAKFIYYTEKPHTLLMFEDLGKLGFQMHNRQTGFDLNHCLLVAEKIACLHAASLVLHEKHPGLYKAFDRGIFSKNEMITVWITRAFESLIKACSTWPGYEKYSKKLQAILDRVVDRAIWCSSPKLGSFKVLNHGDAWVNNFLFSYDSEGKLKDCKFVDYQLVIFSSPAIDLHYFWTTSPKMEVRREHLDTILDRYYSKLLYTLASLNYSLERIPTKKQFLKDWKSRSFYGLLAAAAILPLVKASSRNDASFEDLMADDSEDSFRYHAYNNERYRKHMEYLLPFFDDLGALDYF
;
A
#
# COMPACT_ATOMS: atom_id res chain seq x y z
N MET A 1 7.19 16.75 14.09
CA MET A 1 8.25 15.74 14.28
C MET A 1 9.60 16.35 13.96
N THR A 2 10.56 16.26 14.88
CA THR A 2 11.96 16.62 14.64
C THR A 2 12.69 15.42 14.03
N THR A 3 13.67 15.68 13.16
CA THR A 3 14.49 14.61 12.60
C THR A 3 15.29 13.92 13.71
N PRO A 4 15.33 12.57 13.75
CA PRO A 4 16.04 11.87 14.80
C PRO A 4 17.52 12.24 14.82
N HIS A 5 18.09 12.40 16.03
CA HIS A 5 19.48 12.82 16.23
C HIS A 5 20.51 11.87 15.59
N TRP A 6 20.13 10.60 15.38
CA TRP A 6 20.98 9.58 14.77
C TRP A 6 21.03 9.67 13.24
N VAL A 7 20.15 10.45 12.60
CA VAL A 7 20.26 10.79 11.17
C VAL A 7 21.39 11.81 11.02
N SER A 8 22.62 11.32 10.91
CA SER A 8 23.83 12.14 10.93
C SER A 8 24.32 12.51 9.53
N LYS A 9 25.19 13.53 9.47
CA LYS A 9 25.91 13.92 8.26
C LYS A 9 26.73 12.75 7.69
N ASP A 10 27.37 11.96 8.56
CA ASP A 10 28.22 10.83 8.16
C ASP A 10 27.42 9.68 7.57
N LEU A 11 26.23 9.39 8.12
CA LEU A 11 25.31 8.40 7.58
C LEU A 11 24.87 8.80 6.16
N ILE A 12 24.48 10.06 5.97
CA ILE A 12 24.08 10.61 4.66
C ILE A 12 25.25 10.55 3.68
N GLN A 13 26.46 10.93 4.12
CA GLN A 13 27.64 10.86 3.27
C GLN A 13 27.94 9.43 2.82
N THR A 14 27.87 8.47 3.74
CA THR A 14 28.05 7.05 3.44
C THR A 14 27.05 6.57 2.39
N ALA A 15 25.77 6.93 2.57
CA ALA A 15 24.70 6.62 1.63
C ALA A 15 24.98 7.20 0.23
N LEU A 16 25.34 8.48 0.14
CA LEU A 16 25.61 9.13 -1.14
C LEU A 16 26.88 8.61 -1.83
N ARG A 17 27.94 8.31 -1.07
CA ARG A 17 29.16 7.68 -1.62
C ARG A 17 28.86 6.33 -2.25
N SER A 18 28.07 5.51 -1.55
CA SER A 18 27.60 4.22 -2.05
C SER A 18 26.76 4.37 -3.32
N TYR A 19 25.78 5.28 -3.29
CA TYR A 19 24.84 5.49 -4.39
C TYR A 19 25.51 6.03 -5.67
N PHE A 20 26.40 7.01 -5.54
CA PHE A 20 27.12 7.60 -6.68
C PHE A 20 28.39 6.84 -7.07
N GLY A 21 28.80 5.83 -6.30
CA GLY A 21 30.08 5.13 -6.51
C GLY A 21 31.30 6.04 -6.37
N ASN A 22 31.20 7.12 -5.58
CA ASN A 22 32.23 8.15 -5.47
C ASN A 22 32.65 8.34 -4.02
N GLN A 23 33.86 7.88 -3.67
CA GLN A 23 34.41 7.97 -2.30
C GLN A 23 34.91 9.36 -1.93
N GLU A 24 35.17 10.24 -2.90
CA GLU A 24 35.59 11.63 -2.65
C GLU A 24 34.40 12.53 -2.27
N LEU A 25 33.17 12.06 -2.49
CA LEU A 25 31.97 12.83 -2.18
C LEU A 25 31.96 13.24 -0.69
N ALA A 26 31.81 14.54 -0.47
CA ALA A 26 31.73 15.13 0.87
C ALA A 26 30.39 15.85 1.05
N VAL A 27 29.63 15.49 2.08
CA VAL A 27 28.42 16.24 2.43
C VAL A 27 28.86 17.57 3.02
N MET A 28 28.24 18.67 2.59
CA MET A 28 28.52 20.00 3.14
C MET A 28 27.52 20.32 4.25
N GLY A 29 26.24 20.07 3.98
CA GLY A 29 25.15 20.22 4.94
C GLY A 29 23.87 19.57 4.43
N TYR A 30 22.90 19.44 5.32
CA TYR A 30 21.58 18.93 4.99
C TYR A 30 20.50 19.63 5.82
N SER A 31 19.27 19.63 5.32
CA SER A 31 18.08 20.06 6.04
C SER A 31 16.98 19.02 5.90
N SER A 32 16.34 18.68 7.01
CA SER A 32 15.31 17.65 7.06
C SER A 32 14.00 18.22 7.60
N SER A 33 12.88 17.75 7.05
CA SER A 33 11.52 18.13 7.47
C SER A 33 10.59 16.91 7.34
N ALA A 34 9.44 16.92 7.98
CA ALA A 34 8.44 15.86 7.78
C ALA A 34 8.05 15.76 6.30
N ALA A 35 8.07 14.56 5.73
CA ALA A 35 7.78 14.36 4.32
C ALA A 35 6.28 14.34 4.01
N VAL A 36 5.49 13.87 4.98
CA VAL A 36 4.04 13.65 4.88
C VAL A 36 3.30 14.37 6.02
N PRO A 37 2.02 14.71 5.82
CA PRO A 37 1.17 15.25 6.89
C PRO A 37 1.06 14.32 8.09
N VAL A 38 0.67 14.89 9.24
CA VAL A 38 0.33 14.10 10.44
C VAL A 38 -0.82 13.15 10.08
N GLY A 39 -0.67 11.87 10.45
CA GLY A 39 -1.67 10.84 10.20
C GLY A 39 -1.57 10.16 8.82
N ASP A 40 -0.51 10.44 8.04
CA ASP A 40 -0.16 9.70 6.82
C ASP A 40 1.06 8.78 6.99
N ASN A 41 1.68 8.75 8.18
CA ASN A 41 2.81 7.89 8.52
C ASN A 41 2.52 6.99 9.73
N TYR A 42 2.01 5.78 9.48
CA TYR A 42 1.52 4.89 10.53
C TYR A 42 2.62 4.06 11.20
N THR A 43 3.40 3.34 10.39
CA THR A 43 4.38 2.37 10.86
C THR A 43 5.83 2.88 10.81
N SER A 44 6.02 4.16 10.48
CA SER A 44 7.34 4.76 10.27
C SER A 44 7.32 6.28 10.44
N ASP A 45 8.50 6.86 10.65
CA ASP A 45 8.71 8.31 10.60
C ASP A 45 9.35 8.67 9.25
N ILE A 46 8.70 9.53 8.47
CA ILE A 46 9.12 9.84 7.10
C ILE A 46 9.60 11.29 7.01
N PHE A 47 10.85 11.47 6.60
CA PHE A 47 11.49 12.77 6.45
C PHE A 47 11.89 13.03 5.01
N ARG A 48 11.70 14.27 4.57
CA ARG A 48 12.28 14.79 3.34
C ARG A 48 13.55 15.53 3.70
N THR A 49 14.66 15.08 3.13
CA THR A 49 16.00 15.60 3.42
C THR A 49 16.65 16.12 2.15
N VAL A 50 16.98 17.40 2.16
CA VAL A 50 17.75 18.07 1.09
C VAL A 50 19.20 18.12 1.51
N VAL A 51 20.09 17.60 0.68
CA VAL A 51 21.52 17.48 0.96
C VAL A 51 22.31 18.27 -0.07
N THR A 52 23.22 19.12 0.40
CA THR A 52 24.24 19.75 -0.43
C THR A 52 25.56 18.99 -0.24
N PHE A 53 26.17 18.57 -1.33
CA PHE A 53 27.41 17.81 -1.31
C PHE A 53 28.39 18.32 -2.37
N GLN A 54 29.65 17.96 -2.22
CA GLN A 54 30.72 18.23 -3.18
C GLN A 54 31.19 16.90 -3.77
N THR A 55 31.39 16.82 -5.10
CA THR A 55 31.73 15.57 -5.79
C THR A 55 33.21 15.25 -5.78
N ASP A 56 34.07 16.24 -5.66
CA ASP A 56 35.53 16.12 -5.77
C ASP A 56 36.20 17.28 -5.03
N THR A 57 37.53 17.30 -4.96
CA THR A 57 38.27 18.42 -4.35
C THR A 57 38.24 19.72 -5.17
N SER A 58 37.74 19.69 -6.41
CA SER A 58 37.73 20.84 -7.33
C SER A 58 36.62 21.86 -7.02
N GLY A 59 35.70 21.53 -6.11
CA GLY A 59 34.68 22.47 -5.62
C GLY A 59 33.30 22.29 -6.25
N ASN A 60 33.11 21.30 -7.14
CA ASN A 60 31.83 21.05 -7.80
C ASN A 60 30.76 20.62 -6.80
N ARG A 61 29.69 21.41 -6.70
CA ARG A 61 28.58 21.17 -5.74
C ARG A 61 27.37 20.58 -6.43
N GLY A 62 26.78 19.59 -5.77
CA GLY A 62 25.49 19.00 -6.12
C GLY A 62 24.46 19.20 -5.02
N THR A 63 23.19 19.07 -5.39
CA THR A 63 22.08 19.01 -4.44
C THR A 63 21.19 17.83 -4.79
N ILE A 64 20.76 17.08 -3.77
CA ILE A 64 19.81 15.98 -3.91
C ILE A 64 18.73 16.08 -2.83
N SER A 65 17.49 15.78 -3.21
CA SER A 65 16.36 15.60 -2.27
C SER A 65 16.06 14.11 -2.15
N MET A 66 15.93 13.63 -0.91
CA MET A 66 15.70 12.22 -0.60
C MET A 66 14.57 12.06 0.40
N ILE A 67 13.87 10.94 0.34
CA ILE A 67 12.93 10.50 1.37
C ILE A 67 13.63 9.50 2.27
N MET A 68 13.64 9.77 3.57
CA MET A 68 14.17 8.92 4.61
C MET A 68 13.00 8.33 5.41
N LYS A 69 12.83 7.01 5.35
CA LYS A 69 11.84 6.25 6.12
C LYS A 69 12.54 5.58 7.30
N CYS A 70 12.25 6.06 8.50
CA CYS A 70 12.85 5.60 9.75
C CYS A 70 11.89 4.68 10.50
N SER A 71 12.43 3.66 11.17
CA SER A 71 11.68 2.89 12.17
C SER A 71 11.15 3.80 13.28
N PRO A 72 9.93 3.60 13.80
CA PRO A 72 9.27 4.51 14.73
C PRO A 72 9.78 4.31 16.16
N VAL A 73 11.05 4.67 16.41
CA VAL A 73 11.78 4.36 17.65
C VAL A 73 11.09 4.91 18.90
N GLU A 74 10.40 6.04 18.78
CA GLU A 74 9.69 6.69 19.89
C GLU A 74 8.34 6.02 20.22
N LYS A 75 7.72 5.32 19.25
CA LYS A 75 6.43 4.64 19.41
C LYS A 75 6.62 3.15 19.70
N LYS A 76 6.87 2.79 20.96
CA LYS A 76 7.25 1.42 21.37
C LYS A 76 6.32 0.31 20.86
N GLU A 77 5.01 0.50 20.95
CA GLU A 77 4.03 -0.51 20.51
C GLU A 77 4.08 -0.71 18.99
N MET A 78 4.16 0.38 18.22
CA MET A 78 4.32 0.32 16.76
C MET A 78 5.67 -0.26 16.36
N LEU A 79 6.73 0.07 17.07
CA LEU A 79 8.06 -0.51 16.87
C LEU A 79 8.01 -2.04 17.05
N GLU A 80 7.33 -2.52 18.10
CA GLU A 80 7.19 -3.96 18.35
C GLU A 80 6.36 -4.64 17.26
N LEU A 81 5.23 -4.05 16.84
CA LEU A 81 4.44 -4.56 15.71
C LEU A 81 5.29 -4.66 14.43
N THR A 82 6.02 -3.59 14.07
CA THR A 82 6.83 -3.58 12.85
C THR A 82 7.94 -4.63 12.86
N ARG A 83 8.48 -4.97 14.04
CA ARG A 83 9.47 -6.04 14.22
C ARG A 83 8.85 -7.42 14.09
N GLN A 84 7.72 -7.65 14.77
CA GLN A 84 7.02 -8.94 14.75
C GLN A 84 6.53 -9.29 13.35
N GLU A 85 6.01 -8.31 12.61
CA GLU A 85 5.49 -8.48 11.24
C GLU A 85 6.55 -8.24 10.14
N GLN A 86 7.77 -7.89 10.54
CA GLN A 86 8.95 -7.75 9.68
C GLN A 86 8.79 -6.71 8.54
N TYR A 87 8.02 -5.65 8.77
CA TYR A 87 7.68 -4.63 7.75
C TYR A 87 8.91 -4.04 7.06
N PHE A 88 9.89 -3.59 7.84
CA PHE A 88 11.12 -3.00 7.28
C PHE A 88 11.99 -4.05 6.57
N ALA A 89 12.08 -5.28 7.09
CA ALA A 89 12.89 -6.33 6.47
C ALA A 89 12.31 -6.74 5.10
N LYS A 90 10.98 -6.88 5.00
CA LYS A 90 10.29 -7.12 3.73
C LYS A 90 10.53 -5.98 2.74
N GLU A 91 10.36 -4.74 3.18
CA GLU A 91 10.53 -3.58 2.31
C GLU A 91 11.98 -3.48 1.81
N ILE A 92 12.98 -3.70 2.67
CA ILE A 92 14.40 -3.75 2.28
C ILE A 92 14.63 -4.83 1.22
N GLU A 93 14.11 -6.06 1.42
CA GLU A 93 14.27 -7.15 0.45
C GLU A 93 13.60 -6.83 -0.90
N VAL A 94 12.43 -6.17 -0.87
CA VAL A 94 11.75 -5.75 -2.09
C VAL A 94 12.60 -4.75 -2.87
N TYR A 95 13.08 -3.68 -2.23
CA TYR A 95 13.85 -2.65 -2.93
C TYR A 95 15.26 -3.10 -3.32
N LYS A 96 15.91 -3.92 -2.49
CA LYS A 96 17.28 -4.39 -2.72
C LYS A 96 17.37 -5.48 -3.78
N THR A 97 16.41 -6.41 -3.77
CA THR A 97 16.50 -7.64 -4.57
C THR A 97 15.35 -7.76 -5.56
N THR A 98 14.12 -7.61 -5.09
CA THR A 98 12.94 -8.01 -5.87
C THR A 98 12.58 -7.04 -6.99
N LEU A 99 12.54 -5.74 -6.72
CA LEU A 99 12.26 -4.71 -7.71
C LEU A 99 13.33 -4.64 -8.81
N PRO A 100 14.65 -4.67 -8.50
CA PRO A 100 15.67 -4.81 -9.53
C PRO A 100 15.43 -6.00 -10.46
N ALA A 101 15.15 -7.20 -9.92
CA ALA A 101 14.85 -8.37 -10.73
C ALA A 101 13.57 -8.22 -11.58
N ILE A 102 12.55 -7.49 -11.07
CA ILE A 102 11.34 -7.14 -11.82
C ILE A 102 11.69 -6.21 -12.98
N TYR A 103 12.54 -5.21 -12.77
CA TYR A 103 12.95 -4.28 -13.82
C TYR A 103 13.80 -4.97 -14.89
N ASP A 104 14.71 -5.87 -14.49
CA ASP A 104 15.47 -6.70 -15.43
C ASP A 104 14.54 -7.58 -16.29
N THR A 105 13.42 -8.01 -15.71
CA THR A 105 12.41 -8.82 -16.42
C THR A 105 11.55 -7.98 -17.37
N LEU A 106 11.12 -6.78 -16.94
CA LEU A 106 10.20 -5.91 -17.71
C LEU A 106 10.92 -4.98 -18.70
N GLY A 107 12.24 -4.85 -18.58
CA GLY A 107 13.08 -3.98 -19.38
C GLY A 107 13.43 -2.65 -18.70
N GLU A 108 14.58 -2.09 -19.08
CA GLU A 108 15.27 -0.97 -18.41
C GLU A 108 14.45 0.33 -18.31
N TYR A 109 13.46 0.53 -19.19
CA TYR A 109 12.62 1.72 -19.19
C TYR A 109 11.39 1.61 -18.29
N PHE A 110 11.06 0.41 -17.81
CA PHE A 110 9.91 0.21 -16.93
C PHE A 110 10.31 0.36 -15.47
N THR A 111 9.61 1.24 -14.75
CA THR A 111 9.85 1.48 -13.32
C THR A 111 8.53 1.57 -12.56
N LEU A 112 8.49 0.93 -11.39
CA LEU A 112 7.32 0.88 -10.50
C LEU A 112 7.49 1.76 -9.26
N SER A 113 8.72 2.03 -8.83
CA SER A 113 9.01 2.70 -7.57
C SER A 113 9.92 3.91 -7.75
N ALA A 114 10.11 4.64 -6.65
CA ALA A 114 11.28 5.49 -6.46
C ALA A 114 12.57 4.65 -6.55
N LYS A 115 13.66 5.25 -7.05
CA LYS A 115 15.01 4.71 -6.92
C LYS A 115 15.38 4.56 -5.45
N PHE A 116 15.90 3.39 -5.12
CA PHE A 116 16.44 3.07 -3.82
C PHE A 116 17.88 3.57 -3.73
N ILE A 117 18.18 4.35 -2.69
CA ILE A 117 19.48 5.00 -2.51
C ILE A 117 20.34 4.21 -1.54
N TYR A 118 19.79 3.90 -0.36
CA TYR A 118 20.55 3.28 0.71
C TYR A 118 19.61 2.69 1.77
N TYR A 119 20.14 1.77 2.58
CA TYR A 119 19.51 1.35 3.82
C TYR A 119 20.54 1.04 4.90
N THR A 120 20.10 1.09 6.14
CA THR A 120 20.82 0.47 7.26
C THR A 120 19.82 -0.22 8.18
N GLU A 121 20.24 -1.30 8.83
CA GLU A 121 19.44 -2.01 9.83
C GLU A 121 19.89 -1.71 11.26
N LYS A 122 21.15 -1.26 11.44
CA LYS A 122 21.77 -1.02 12.74
C LYS A 122 22.50 0.32 12.78
N PRO A 123 22.48 1.06 13.91
CA PRO A 123 21.74 0.77 15.16
C PRO A 123 20.22 0.99 15.03
N HIS A 124 19.77 1.70 14.00
CA HIS A 124 18.37 1.96 13.70
C HIS A 124 18.07 1.62 12.24
N THR A 125 16.88 1.08 11.98
CA THR A 125 16.47 0.74 10.62
C THR A 125 16.02 1.99 9.86
N LEU A 126 16.59 2.18 8.68
CA LEU A 126 16.35 3.31 7.80
C LEU A 126 16.39 2.87 6.34
N LEU A 127 15.47 3.38 5.53
CA LEU A 127 15.52 3.32 4.07
C LEU A 127 15.59 4.73 3.49
N MET A 128 16.40 4.92 2.45
CA MET A 128 16.54 6.17 1.71
C MET A 128 16.13 5.98 0.25
N PHE A 129 15.30 6.88 -0.25
CA PHE A 129 14.78 6.87 -1.61
C PHE A 129 14.97 8.22 -2.29
N GLU A 130 14.94 8.25 -3.62
CA GLU A 130 14.78 9.51 -4.34
C GLU A 130 13.45 10.19 -3.99
N ASP A 131 13.44 11.51 -3.96
CA ASP A 131 12.21 12.28 -3.72
C ASP A 131 11.39 12.41 -5.01
N LEU A 132 10.43 11.51 -5.18
CA LEU A 132 9.47 11.53 -6.29
C LEU A 132 8.75 12.89 -6.44
N GLY A 133 8.54 13.62 -5.34
CA GLY A 133 7.95 14.96 -5.38
C GLY A 133 8.81 15.97 -6.14
N LYS A 134 10.14 15.83 -6.10
CA LYS A 134 11.06 16.65 -6.91
C LYS A 134 11.17 16.19 -8.35
N LEU A 135 10.69 14.99 -8.66
CA LEU A 135 10.57 14.46 -10.03
C LEU A 135 9.20 14.74 -10.65
N GLY A 136 8.38 15.59 -10.03
CA GLY A 136 7.07 15.99 -10.55
C GLY A 136 5.95 14.98 -10.29
N PHE A 137 6.20 13.94 -9.49
CA PHE A 137 5.14 13.03 -9.06
C PHE A 137 4.37 13.61 -7.87
N GLN A 138 3.07 13.39 -7.87
CA GLN A 138 2.14 13.96 -6.91
C GLN A 138 1.22 12.89 -6.37
N MET A 139 0.98 12.93 -5.05
CA MET A 139 -0.03 12.10 -4.40
C MET A 139 -1.39 12.78 -4.55
N HIS A 140 -2.42 12.00 -4.87
CA HIS A 140 -3.79 12.52 -4.96
C HIS A 140 -4.45 12.64 -3.59
N ASN A 141 -5.47 13.48 -3.52
CA ASN A 141 -6.30 13.60 -2.33
C ASN A 141 -7.12 12.31 -2.10
N ARG A 142 -6.84 11.60 -1.00
CA ARG A 142 -7.50 10.35 -0.61
C ARG A 142 -9.01 10.44 -0.36
N GLN A 143 -9.51 11.60 0.05
CA GLN A 143 -10.96 11.80 0.26
C GLN A 143 -11.69 11.81 -1.08
N THR A 144 -11.10 12.44 -2.10
CA THR A 144 -11.66 12.53 -3.44
C THR A 144 -11.52 11.22 -4.20
N GLY A 145 -10.32 10.63 -4.19
CA GLY A 145 -10.02 9.40 -4.92
C GLY A 145 -9.82 9.60 -6.43
N PHE A 146 -9.57 8.49 -7.11
CA PHE A 146 -9.17 8.45 -8.51
C PHE A 146 -10.33 8.50 -9.49
N ASP A 147 -10.16 9.25 -10.58
CA ASP A 147 -11.00 9.08 -11.78
C ASP A 147 -10.65 7.78 -12.52
N LEU A 148 -11.42 7.47 -13.57
CA LEU A 148 -11.26 6.23 -14.33
C LEU A 148 -9.85 6.11 -14.95
N ASN A 149 -9.28 7.18 -15.49
CA ASN A 149 -7.97 7.12 -16.16
C ASN A 149 -6.85 6.76 -15.18
N HIS A 150 -6.88 7.36 -13.99
CA HIS A 150 -5.97 7.00 -12.90
C HIS A 150 -6.17 5.54 -12.48
N CYS A 151 -7.42 5.08 -12.38
CA CYS A 151 -7.70 3.69 -12.01
C CYS A 151 -7.19 2.69 -13.04
N LEU A 152 -7.35 2.99 -14.33
CA LEU A 152 -6.86 2.14 -15.41
C LEU A 152 -5.33 2.06 -15.41
N LEU A 153 -4.64 3.19 -15.19
CA LEU A 153 -3.17 3.20 -15.09
C LEU A 153 -2.66 2.40 -13.89
N VAL A 154 -3.28 2.54 -12.71
CA VAL A 154 -2.93 1.73 -11.52
C VAL A 154 -3.15 0.25 -11.81
N ALA A 155 -4.29 -0.13 -12.38
CA ALA A 155 -4.58 -1.50 -12.77
C ALA A 155 -3.54 -2.07 -13.75
N GLU A 156 -3.09 -1.28 -14.73
CA GLU A 156 -2.03 -1.70 -15.65
C GLU A 156 -0.68 -1.89 -14.93
N LYS A 157 -0.32 -1.00 -14.00
CA LYS A 157 0.93 -1.10 -13.23
C LYS A 157 0.94 -2.30 -12.29
N ILE A 158 -0.18 -2.57 -11.59
CA ILE A 158 -0.37 -3.79 -10.79
C ILE A 158 -0.25 -5.03 -11.69
N ALA A 159 -0.86 -5.01 -12.87
CA ALA A 159 -0.77 -6.14 -13.82
C ALA A 159 0.67 -6.41 -14.27
N CYS A 160 1.48 -5.37 -14.53
CA CYS A 160 2.90 -5.53 -14.86
C CYS A 160 3.71 -6.11 -13.70
N LEU A 161 3.52 -5.60 -12.47
CA LEU A 161 4.13 -6.15 -11.25
C LEU A 161 3.80 -7.65 -11.11
N HIS A 162 2.51 -7.98 -11.22
CA HIS A 162 2.01 -9.34 -11.08
C HIS A 162 2.58 -10.28 -12.17
N ALA A 163 2.61 -9.84 -13.43
CA ALA A 163 3.18 -10.61 -14.55
C ALA A 163 4.67 -10.91 -14.35
N ALA A 164 5.48 -9.89 -14.03
CA ALA A 164 6.91 -10.05 -13.81
C ALA A 164 7.19 -10.98 -12.62
N SER A 165 6.42 -10.83 -11.55
CA SER A 165 6.58 -11.69 -10.37
C SER A 165 6.33 -13.16 -10.67
N LEU A 166 5.37 -13.47 -11.55
CA LEU A 166 5.08 -14.84 -11.95
C LEU A 166 6.26 -15.45 -12.71
N VAL A 167 6.80 -14.71 -13.69
CA VAL A 167 7.97 -15.15 -14.47
C VAL A 167 9.19 -15.36 -13.56
N LEU A 168 9.42 -14.45 -12.63
CA LEU A 168 10.51 -14.55 -11.66
C LEU A 168 10.35 -15.72 -10.69
N HIS A 169 9.13 -16.02 -10.25
CA HIS A 169 8.89 -17.16 -9.36
C HIS A 169 9.31 -18.48 -9.99
N GLU A 170 9.15 -18.64 -11.30
CA GLU A 170 9.55 -19.87 -11.99
C GLU A 170 11.05 -20.00 -12.13
N LYS A 171 11.73 -18.89 -12.39
CA LYS A 171 13.20 -18.85 -12.48
C LYS A 171 13.84 -18.98 -11.10
N HIS A 172 13.20 -18.41 -10.07
CA HIS A 172 13.72 -18.32 -8.71
C HIS A 172 12.63 -18.61 -7.66
N PRO A 173 12.22 -19.87 -7.47
CA PRO A 173 11.13 -20.24 -6.55
C PRO A 173 11.35 -19.80 -5.09
N GLY A 174 12.61 -19.61 -4.70
CA GLY A 174 12.99 -19.16 -3.35
C GLY A 174 12.83 -17.65 -3.09
N LEU A 175 12.67 -16.82 -4.14
CA LEU A 175 12.69 -15.36 -4.02
C LEU A 175 11.60 -14.81 -3.10
N TYR A 176 10.46 -15.50 -3.02
CA TYR A 176 9.28 -15.02 -2.28
C TYR A 176 9.03 -15.74 -0.96
N LYS A 177 10.00 -16.52 -0.47
CA LYS A 177 9.87 -17.25 0.81
C LYS A 177 9.60 -16.31 1.99
N ALA A 178 10.12 -15.08 1.96
CA ALA A 178 9.91 -14.07 2.99
C ALA A 178 8.54 -13.35 2.89
N PHE A 179 7.77 -13.59 1.83
CA PHE A 179 6.52 -12.91 1.51
C PHE A 179 5.30 -13.84 1.66
N ASP A 180 5.36 -14.79 2.59
CA ASP A 180 4.30 -15.77 2.85
C ASP A 180 3.15 -15.21 3.72
N ARG A 181 3.35 -14.04 4.34
CA ARG A 181 2.41 -13.37 5.24
C ARG A 181 2.24 -11.90 4.86
N GLY A 182 1.00 -11.45 4.73
CA GLY A 182 0.64 -10.04 4.51
C GLY A 182 0.31 -9.33 5.82
N ILE A 183 -0.58 -8.34 5.76
CA ILE A 183 -1.02 -7.52 6.91
C ILE A 183 -1.84 -8.28 7.96
N PHE A 184 -2.56 -9.33 7.57
CA PHE A 184 -3.48 -10.03 8.48
C PHE A 184 -2.80 -11.22 9.15
N SER A 185 -2.70 -11.16 10.48
CA SER A 185 -2.09 -12.19 11.32
C SER A 185 -2.86 -12.33 12.64
N LYS A 186 -2.49 -13.32 13.47
CA LYS A 186 -3.01 -13.50 14.84
C LYS A 186 -2.27 -12.62 15.87
N ASN A 187 -1.53 -11.61 15.42
CA ASN A 187 -0.97 -10.59 16.29
C ASN A 187 -2.10 -9.90 17.08
N GLU A 188 -1.85 -9.61 18.35
CA GLU A 188 -2.84 -9.01 19.24
C GLU A 188 -3.30 -7.64 18.75
N MET A 189 -2.38 -6.77 18.33
CA MET A 189 -2.72 -5.43 17.85
C MET A 189 -3.53 -5.49 16.54
N ILE A 190 -3.16 -6.38 15.61
CA ILE A 190 -3.91 -6.58 14.36
C ILE A 190 -5.31 -7.14 14.66
N THR A 191 -5.41 -8.10 15.59
CA THR A 191 -6.69 -8.68 16.03
C THR A 191 -7.60 -7.61 16.61
N VAL A 192 -7.08 -6.79 17.54
CA VAL A 192 -7.83 -5.69 18.14
C VAL A 192 -8.24 -4.66 17.10
N TRP A 193 -7.37 -4.32 16.15
CA TRP A 193 -7.67 -3.37 15.08
C TRP A 193 -8.83 -3.83 14.20
N ILE A 194 -8.76 -5.07 13.70
CA ILE A 194 -9.82 -5.63 12.85
C ILE A 194 -11.15 -5.72 13.62
N THR A 195 -11.13 -6.24 14.84
CA THR A 195 -12.33 -6.39 15.67
C THR A 195 -12.98 -5.02 15.94
N ARG A 196 -12.20 -4.03 16.38
CA ARG A 196 -12.70 -2.67 16.63
C ARG A 196 -13.27 -2.01 15.37
N ALA A 197 -12.68 -2.27 14.21
CA ALA A 197 -13.20 -1.75 12.95
C ALA A 197 -14.60 -2.30 12.63
N PHE A 198 -14.80 -3.61 12.82
CA PHE A 198 -16.11 -4.23 12.62
C PHE A 198 -17.12 -3.81 13.69
N GLU A 199 -16.74 -3.73 14.96
CA GLU A 199 -17.61 -3.21 16.04
C GLU A 199 -18.10 -1.78 15.73
N SER A 200 -17.19 -0.91 15.27
CA SER A 200 -17.51 0.46 14.91
C SER A 200 -18.47 0.53 13.72
N LEU A 201 -18.25 -0.32 12.69
CA LEU A 201 -19.14 -0.42 11.55
C LEU A 201 -20.52 -1.00 11.94
N ILE A 202 -20.58 -2.01 12.81
CA ILE A 202 -21.83 -2.59 13.33
C ILE A 202 -22.66 -1.51 14.03
N LYS A 203 -22.02 -0.72 14.92
CA LYS A 203 -22.64 0.38 15.64
C LYS A 203 -23.10 1.49 14.71
N ALA A 204 -22.31 1.85 13.69
CA ALA A 204 -22.73 2.85 12.72
C ALA A 204 -23.94 2.37 11.91
N CYS A 205 -23.89 1.16 11.36
CA CYS A 205 -24.97 0.56 10.56
C CYS A 205 -26.29 0.44 11.31
N SER A 206 -26.27 0.20 12.64
CA SER A 206 -27.50 0.09 13.44
C SER A 206 -28.27 1.41 13.54
N THR A 207 -27.61 2.54 13.26
CA THR A 207 -28.20 3.89 13.29
C THR A 207 -28.59 4.40 11.89
N TRP A 208 -28.20 3.68 10.83
CA TRP A 208 -28.47 4.08 9.45
C TRP A 208 -29.81 3.49 8.97
N PRO A 209 -30.82 4.32 8.67
CA PRO A 209 -32.13 3.82 8.25
C PRO A 209 -32.03 2.89 7.03
N GLY A 210 -32.53 1.67 7.16
CA GLY A 210 -32.54 0.66 6.10
C GLY A 210 -31.28 -0.22 6.02
N TYR A 211 -30.29 0.01 6.89
CA TYR A 211 -29.03 -0.74 6.95
C TYR A 211 -28.90 -1.61 8.22
N GLU A 212 -29.95 -1.71 9.04
CA GLU A 212 -29.98 -2.49 10.27
C GLU A 212 -29.74 -3.99 10.00
N LYS A 213 -30.16 -4.48 8.83
CA LYS A 213 -29.89 -5.86 8.39
C LYS A 213 -28.39 -6.14 8.29
N TYR A 214 -27.59 -5.18 7.83
CA TYR A 214 -26.14 -5.33 7.69
C TYR A 214 -25.47 -5.32 9.06
N SER A 215 -25.94 -4.49 9.99
CA SER A 215 -25.49 -4.54 11.40
C SER A 215 -25.66 -5.95 11.99
N LYS A 216 -26.82 -6.58 11.78
CA LYS A 216 -27.08 -7.97 12.24
C LYS A 216 -26.17 -9.00 11.57
N LYS A 217 -25.97 -8.92 10.25
CA LYS A 217 -25.08 -9.86 9.53
C LYS A 217 -23.62 -9.70 9.95
N LEU A 218 -23.13 -8.47 10.07
CA LEU A 218 -21.78 -8.18 10.56
C LEU A 218 -21.58 -8.66 11.99
N GLN A 219 -22.57 -8.45 12.87
CA GLN A 219 -22.54 -8.97 14.24
C GLN A 219 -22.45 -10.50 14.28
N ALA A 220 -23.14 -11.19 13.36
CA ALA A 220 -23.14 -12.64 13.29
C ALA A 220 -21.77 -13.23 12.89
N ILE A 221 -20.91 -12.46 12.21
CA ILE A 221 -19.59 -12.93 11.77
C ILE A 221 -18.43 -12.36 12.61
N LEU A 222 -18.73 -11.52 13.61
CA LEU A 222 -17.74 -10.73 14.35
C LEU A 222 -16.66 -11.61 15.02
N ASP A 223 -17.03 -12.76 15.57
CA ASP A 223 -16.12 -13.71 16.22
C ASP A 223 -15.16 -14.40 15.23
N ARG A 224 -15.43 -14.33 13.92
CA ARG A 224 -14.64 -14.98 12.86
C ARG A 224 -13.91 -14.00 11.94
N VAL A 225 -14.04 -12.68 12.12
CA VAL A 225 -13.50 -11.70 11.17
C VAL A 225 -11.99 -11.82 10.98
N VAL A 226 -11.25 -12.12 12.04
CA VAL A 226 -9.78 -12.27 11.97
C VAL A 226 -9.39 -13.56 11.23
N ASP A 227 -10.02 -14.70 11.56
CA ASP A 227 -9.76 -15.95 10.87
C ASP A 227 -10.13 -15.84 9.38
N ARG A 228 -11.23 -15.15 9.05
CA ARG A 228 -11.65 -14.91 7.67
C ARG A 228 -10.72 -13.93 6.95
N ALA A 229 -10.15 -12.94 7.63
CA ALA A 229 -9.12 -12.04 7.10
C ALA A 229 -7.85 -12.80 6.71
N ILE A 230 -7.39 -13.69 7.58
CA ILE A 230 -6.25 -14.56 7.30
C ILE A 230 -6.60 -15.50 6.12
N TRP A 231 -7.77 -16.12 6.13
CA TRP A 231 -8.19 -17.04 5.08
C TRP A 231 -8.26 -16.38 3.69
N CYS A 232 -8.86 -15.19 3.60
CA CYS A 232 -9.04 -14.50 2.33
C CYS A 232 -7.73 -13.90 1.78
N SER A 233 -6.73 -13.66 2.64
CA SER A 233 -5.40 -13.20 2.25
C SER A 233 -4.41 -14.34 1.95
N SER A 234 -4.63 -15.52 2.53
CA SER A 234 -3.70 -16.64 2.44
C SER A 234 -3.54 -17.17 1.00
N PRO A 235 -2.32 -17.58 0.62
CA PRO A 235 -2.09 -18.34 -0.60
C PRO A 235 -2.76 -19.71 -0.48
N LYS A 236 -3.49 -20.13 -1.52
CA LYS A 236 -4.12 -21.45 -1.57
C LYS A 236 -3.23 -22.42 -2.36
N LEU A 237 -3.18 -23.67 -1.94
CA LEU A 237 -2.41 -24.68 -2.67
C LEU A 237 -2.98 -24.84 -4.09
N GLY A 238 -2.09 -24.83 -5.09
CA GLY A 238 -2.49 -24.93 -6.50
C GLY A 238 -3.21 -23.69 -7.07
N SER A 239 -3.34 -22.59 -6.31
CA SER A 239 -3.92 -21.35 -6.86
C SER A 239 -2.90 -20.56 -7.66
N PHE A 240 -3.41 -19.73 -8.58
CA PHE A 240 -2.63 -18.69 -9.22
C PHE A 240 -2.16 -17.65 -8.19
N LYS A 241 -0.84 -17.42 -8.12
CA LYS A 241 -0.21 -16.54 -7.13
C LYS A 241 0.75 -15.59 -7.81
N VAL A 242 0.78 -14.38 -7.29
CA VAL A 242 1.62 -13.27 -7.75
C VAL A 242 2.13 -12.52 -6.53
N LEU A 243 3.19 -11.73 -6.71
CA LEU A 243 3.65 -10.82 -5.68
C LEU A 243 2.75 -9.59 -5.67
N ASN A 244 1.91 -9.48 -4.66
CA ASN A 244 1.06 -8.30 -4.43
C ASN A 244 1.87 -7.23 -3.69
N HIS A 245 1.57 -5.97 -3.97
CA HIS A 245 2.00 -4.84 -3.16
C HIS A 245 1.52 -4.99 -1.70
N GLY A 246 0.28 -5.49 -1.52
CA GLY A 246 -0.34 -5.78 -0.23
C GLY A 246 -0.92 -4.55 0.47
N ASP A 247 -0.44 -3.35 0.13
CA ASP A 247 -0.99 -2.06 0.59
C ASP A 247 -1.42 -1.15 -0.58
N ALA A 248 -2.25 -1.67 -1.48
CA ALA A 248 -2.60 -1.02 -2.75
C ALA A 248 -3.70 0.06 -2.58
N TRP A 249 -3.48 1.07 -1.74
CA TRP A 249 -4.42 2.17 -1.51
C TRP A 249 -3.91 3.53 -2.01
N VAL A 250 -4.82 4.50 -2.10
CA VAL A 250 -4.62 5.81 -2.74
C VAL A 250 -3.33 6.55 -2.35
N ASN A 251 -2.90 6.47 -1.09
CA ASN A 251 -1.70 7.17 -0.61
C ASN A 251 -0.39 6.54 -1.11
N ASN A 252 -0.42 5.30 -1.58
CA ASN A 252 0.77 4.61 -2.08
C ASN A 252 0.96 4.75 -3.59
N PHE A 253 0.11 5.54 -4.26
CA PHE A 253 0.21 5.82 -5.69
C PHE A 253 0.51 7.29 -5.95
N LEU A 254 1.67 7.57 -6.54
CA LEU A 254 2.04 8.91 -6.98
C LEU A 254 2.02 8.98 -8.50
N PHE A 255 1.49 10.08 -9.04
CA PHE A 255 1.26 10.24 -10.46
C PHE A 255 2.05 11.43 -11.01
N SER A 256 2.55 11.30 -12.23
CA SER A 256 3.13 12.41 -12.98
C SER A 256 2.27 12.72 -14.20
N TYR A 257 2.43 13.95 -14.70
CA TYR A 257 1.70 14.46 -15.84
C TYR A 257 2.69 15.03 -16.85
N ASP A 258 2.30 15.05 -18.13
CA ASP A 258 3.06 15.76 -19.16
C ASP A 258 2.82 17.28 -19.09
N SER A 259 3.46 18.02 -20.00
CA SER A 259 3.34 19.48 -20.08
C SER A 259 1.93 19.96 -20.44
N GLU A 260 1.06 19.10 -20.95
CA GLU A 260 -0.35 19.41 -21.26
C GLU A 260 -1.29 19.04 -20.09
N GLY A 261 -0.74 18.51 -18.99
CA GLY A 261 -1.52 18.07 -17.83
C GLY A 261 -2.16 16.69 -18.02
N LYS A 262 -1.77 15.91 -19.04
CA LYS A 262 -2.27 14.55 -19.24
C LYS A 262 -1.50 13.56 -18.37
N LEU A 263 -2.23 12.58 -17.85
CA LEU A 263 -1.68 11.52 -17.01
C LEU A 263 -0.57 10.77 -17.75
N LYS A 264 0.65 10.78 -17.20
CA LYS A 264 1.86 10.25 -17.85
C LYS A 264 2.32 8.93 -17.24
N ASP A 265 2.50 8.89 -15.92
CA ASP A 265 3.05 7.72 -15.25
C ASP A 265 2.57 7.62 -13.80
N CYS A 266 2.70 6.43 -13.22
CA CYS A 266 2.38 6.12 -11.83
C CYS A 266 3.52 5.33 -11.17
N LYS A 267 3.89 5.73 -9.95
CA LYS A 267 4.85 5.06 -9.07
C LYS A 267 4.18 4.65 -7.78
N PHE A 268 4.56 3.48 -7.31
CA PHE A 268 4.12 2.86 -6.08
C PHE A 268 5.19 3.08 -5.01
N VAL A 269 4.75 3.30 -3.77
CA VAL A 269 5.62 3.43 -2.60
C VAL A 269 5.10 2.55 -1.48
N ASP A 270 5.95 2.27 -0.49
CA ASP A 270 5.61 1.51 0.71
C ASP A 270 5.27 0.01 0.47
N TYR A 271 6.29 -0.77 0.12
CA TYR A 271 6.17 -2.21 -0.12
C TYR A 271 6.24 -3.07 1.16
N GLN A 272 5.90 -2.50 2.32
CA GLN A 272 6.07 -3.18 3.61
C GLN A 272 5.10 -4.35 3.84
N LEU A 273 3.96 -4.36 3.15
CA LEU A 273 2.89 -5.38 3.29
C LEU A 273 2.88 -6.42 2.16
N VAL A 274 3.95 -6.48 1.37
CA VAL A 274 4.10 -7.39 0.24
C VAL A 274 3.73 -8.84 0.62
N ILE A 275 2.96 -9.50 -0.24
CA ILE A 275 2.52 -10.90 -0.04
C ILE A 275 2.44 -11.65 -1.36
N PHE A 276 2.97 -12.88 -1.38
CA PHE A 276 2.85 -13.79 -2.51
C PHE A 276 1.55 -14.62 -2.42
N SER A 277 0.48 -14.09 -3.00
CA SER A 277 -0.89 -14.63 -2.90
C SER A 277 -1.69 -14.36 -4.18
N SER A 278 -3.01 -14.56 -4.14
CA SER A 278 -3.90 -14.23 -5.26
C SER A 278 -3.76 -12.76 -5.69
N PRO A 279 -3.87 -12.43 -6.98
CA PRO A 279 -3.92 -11.02 -7.44
C PRO A 279 -5.12 -10.25 -6.88
N ALA A 280 -6.13 -10.94 -6.35
CA ALA A 280 -7.33 -10.31 -5.80
C ALA A 280 -7.05 -9.46 -4.55
N ILE A 281 -5.90 -9.65 -3.88
CA ILE A 281 -5.53 -8.87 -2.69
C ILE A 281 -5.36 -7.40 -3.06
N ASP A 282 -4.46 -7.10 -3.99
CA ASP A 282 -4.26 -5.72 -4.46
C ASP A 282 -5.53 -5.16 -5.12
N LEU A 283 -6.24 -5.97 -5.91
CA LEU A 283 -7.42 -5.49 -6.64
C LEU A 283 -8.59 -5.15 -5.73
N HIS A 284 -8.88 -5.95 -4.69
CA HIS A 284 -9.91 -5.62 -3.72
C HIS A 284 -9.56 -4.39 -2.90
N TYR A 285 -8.31 -4.31 -2.43
CA TYR A 285 -7.86 -3.17 -1.63
C TYR A 285 -7.97 -1.87 -2.45
N PHE A 286 -7.39 -1.89 -3.64
CA PHE A 286 -7.39 -0.76 -4.56
C PHE A 286 -8.80 -0.29 -4.90
N TRP A 287 -9.63 -1.18 -5.44
CA TRP A 287 -10.98 -0.83 -5.89
C TRP A 287 -11.89 -0.32 -4.77
N THR A 288 -11.74 -0.89 -3.56
CA THR A 288 -12.58 -0.52 -2.43
C THR A 288 -12.24 0.88 -1.91
N THR A 289 -10.96 1.23 -1.85
CA THR A 289 -10.49 2.40 -1.08
C THR A 289 -10.19 3.62 -1.95
N SER A 290 -9.80 3.42 -3.20
CA SER A 290 -9.08 4.44 -3.98
C SER A 290 -9.91 5.17 -5.05
N PRO A 291 -10.80 4.51 -5.82
CA PRO A 291 -11.63 5.18 -6.82
C PRO A 291 -12.61 6.19 -6.20
N LYS A 292 -12.94 7.21 -6.99
CA LYS A 292 -14.15 8.04 -6.82
C LYS A 292 -15.40 7.17 -6.76
N MET A 293 -16.45 7.68 -6.15
CA MET A 293 -17.68 6.93 -5.93
C MET A 293 -18.34 6.51 -7.25
N GLU A 294 -18.38 7.39 -8.24
CA GLU A 294 -18.98 7.13 -9.56
C GLU A 294 -18.22 6.02 -10.28
N VAL A 295 -16.88 6.10 -10.26
CA VAL A 295 -16.01 5.09 -10.86
C VAL A 295 -16.21 3.72 -10.20
N ARG A 296 -16.34 3.68 -8.87
CA ARG A 296 -16.55 2.42 -8.15
C ARG A 296 -17.89 1.77 -8.50
N ARG A 297 -18.93 2.56 -8.75
CA ARG A 297 -20.28 2.10 -9.10
C ARG A 297 -20.38 1.62 -10.54
N GLU A 298 -19.69 2.28 -11.46
CA GLU A 298 -19.93 2.11 -12.90
C GLU A 298 -18.83 1.37 -13.66
N HIS A 299 -17.61 1.29 -13.10
CA HIS A 299 -16.43 0.85 -13.86
C HIS A 299 -15.62 -0.30 -13.25
N LEU A 300 -16.19 -1.07 -12.31
CA LEU A 300 -15.51 -2.26 -11.77
C LEU A 300 -15.08 -3.22 -12.89
N ASP A 301 -15.99 -3.59 -13.77
CA ASP A 301 -15.70 -4.52 -14.87
C ASP A 301 -14.65 -3.96 -15.83
N THR A 302 -14.71 -2.66 -16.13
CA THR A 302 -13.71 -2.00 -16.98
C THR A 302 -12.31 -2.06 -16.36
N ILE A 303 -12.19 -1.85 -15.04
CA ILE A 303 -10.92 -1.90 -14.32
C ILE A 303 -10.38 -3.33 -14.27
N LEU A 304 -11.21 -4.32 -13.94
CA LEU A 304 -10.82 -5.73 -13.90
C LEU A 304 -10.42 -6.25 -15.29
N ASP A 305 -11.13 -5.83 -16.33
CA ASP A 305 -10.84 -6.20 -17.72
C ASP A 305 -9.52 -5.59 -18.20
N ARG A 306 -9.28 -4.33 -17.84
CA ARG A 306 -8.01 -3.64 -18.11
C ARG A 306 -6.84 -4.34 -17.43
N TYR A 307 -6.99 -4.67 -16.14
CA TYR A 307 -5.99 -5.43 -15.39
C TYR A 307 -5.70 -6.78 -16.07
N TYR A 308 -6.74 -7.58 -16.33
CA TYR A 308 -6.59 -8.93 -16.86
C TYR A 308 -5.98 -8.93 -18.28
N SER A 309 -6.43 -8.01 -19.13
CA SER A 309 -5.88 -7.85 -20.49
C SER A 309 -4.42 -7.43 -20.45
N LYS A 310 -4.05 -6.50 -19.56
CA LYS A 310 -2.66 -6.07 -19.40
C LYS A 310 -1.78 -7.19 -18.84
N LEU A 311 -2.29 -7.99 -17.89
CA LEU A 311 -1.59 -9.14 -17.34
C LEU A 311 -1.22 -10.12 -18.45
N LEU A 312 -2.20 -10.51 -19.29
CA LEU A 312 -1.97 -11.41 -20.43
C LEU A 312 -1.01 -10.82 -21.45
N TYR A 313 -1.17 -9.55 -21.81
CA TYR A 313 -0.28 -8.85 -22.74
C TYR A 313 1.16 -8.87 -22.23
N THR A 314 1.39 -8.49 -20.97
CA THR A 314 2.73 -8.45 -20.38
C THR A 314 3.33 -9.86 -20.31
N LEU A 315 2.57 -10.87 -19.89
CA LEU A 315 3.04 -12.26 -19.86
C LEU A 315 3.41 -12.78 -21.25
N ALA A 316 2.61 -12.48 -22.28
CA ALA A 316 2.93 -12.84 -23.66
C ALA A 316 4.23 -12.17 -24.13
N SER A 317 4.42 -10.88 -23.81
CA SER A 317 5.65 -10.15 -24.14
C SER A 317 6.91 -10.70 -23.43
N LEU A 318 6.71 -11.37 -22.29
CA LEU A 318 7.75 -12.07 -21.53
C LEU A 318 7.92 -13.54 -21.96
N ASN A 319 7.30 -13.96 -23.06
CA ASN A 319 7.28 -15.33 -23.57
C ASN A 319 6.77 -16.37 -22.55
N TYR A 320 5.86 -15.97 -21.67
CA TYR A 320 5.24 -16.87 -20.70
C TYR A 320 4.06 -17.62 -21.31
N SER A 321 3.93 -18.92 -21.00
CA SER A 321 2.82 -19.74 -21.53
C SER A 321 1.48 -19.31 -20.94
N LEU A 322 0.59 -18.78 -21.79
CA LEU A 322 -0.73 -18.32 -21.39
C LEU A 322 -1.69 -19.46 -21.01
N GLU A 323 -1.41 -20.70 -21.42
CA GLU A 323 -2.20 -21.88 -21.03
C GLU A 323 -2.18 -22.13 -19.51
N ARG A 324 -1.16 -21.60 -18.83
CA ARG A 324 -0.98 -21.71 -17.37
C ARG A 324 -1.72 -20.62 -16.61
N ILE A 325 -2.32 -19.66 -17.31
CA ILE A 325 -3.01 -18.52 -16.72
C ILE A 325 -4.49 -18.84 -16.55
N PRO A 326 -5.10 -18.52 -15.40
CA PRO A 326 -6.54 -18.69 -15.22
C PRO A 326 -7.32 -17.97 -16.32
N THR A 327 -8.34 -18.63 -16.85
CA THR A 327 -9.32 -17.99 -17.74
C THR A 327 -9.98 -16.79 -17.03
N LYS A 328 -10.50 -15.83 -17.78
CA LYS A 328 -11.23 -14.67 -17.22
C LYS A 328 -12.31 -15.09 -16.21
N LYS A 329 -13.04 -16.18 -16.52
CA LYS A 329 -14.06 -16.76 -15.62
C LYS A 329 -13.45 -17.27 -14.30
N GLN A 330 -12.31 -17.98 -14.35
CA GLN A 330 -11.63 -18.46 -13.15
C GLN A 330 -11.03 -17.31 -12.33
N PHE A 331 -10.44 -16.31 -13.00
CA PHE A 331 -9.96 -15.09 -12.36
C PHE A 331 -11.08 -14.37 -11.60
N LEU A 332 -12.21 -14.10 -12.27
CA LEU A 332 -13.37 -13.45 -11.63
C LEU A 332 -13.94 -14.31 -10.49
N LYS A 333 -13.93 -15.64 -10.61
CA LYS A 333 -14.33 -16.55 -9.53
C LYS A 333 -13.41 -16.42 -8.31
N ASP A 334 -12.10 -16.41 -8.50
CA ASP A 334 -11.14 -16.22 -7.41
C ASP A 334 -11.30 -14.84 -6.76
N TRP A 335 -11.42 -13.78 -7.58
CA TRP A 335 -11.69 -12.43 -7.10
C TRP A 335 -12.97 -12.38 -6.23
N LYS A 336 -14.10 -12.92 -6.72
CA LYS A 336 -15.34 -12.97 -5.94
C LYS A 336 -15.20 -13.77 -4.65
N SER A 337 -14.47 -14.89 -4.67
CA SER A 337 -14.26 -15.73 -3.47
C SER A 337 -13.47 -15.03 -2.36
N ARG A 338 -12.80 -13.92 -2.68
CA ARG A 338 -12.00 -13.10 -1.75
C ARG A 338 -12.66 -11.75 -1.45
N SER A 339 -13.95 -11.59 -1.75
CA SER A 339 -14.75 -10.38 -1.48
C SER A 339 -14.66 -9.88 -0.04
N PHE A 340 -14.45 -10.77 0.93
CA PHE A 340 -14.23 -10.40 2.33
C PHE A 340 -12.99 -9.50 2.53
N TYR A 341 -11.95 -9.63 1.69
CA TYR A 341 -10.79 -8.73 1.72
C TYR A 341 -11.20 -7.30 1.38
N GLY A 342 -12.12 -7.13 0.40
CA GLY A 342 -12.72 -5.84 0.10
C GLY A 342 -13.56 -5.31 1.27
N LEU A 343 -14.38 -6.15 1.91
CA LEU A 343 -15.14 -5.75 3.10
C LEU A 343 -14.22 -5.32 4.26
N LEU A 344 -13.09 -6.01 4.46
CA LEU A 344 -12.07 -5.63 5.44
C LEU A 344 -11.48 -4.25 5.13
N ALA A 345 -11.10 -3.99 3.88
CA ALA A 345 -10.61 -2.68 3.49
C ALA A 345 -11.68 -1.58 3.66
N ALA A 346 -12.94 -1.91 3.38
CA ALA A 346 -14.08 -1.02 3.60
C ALA A 346 -14.32 -0.72 5.08
N ALA A 347 -14.19 -1.72 5.96
CA ALA A 347 -14.39 -1.54 7.39
C ALA A 347 -13.19 -0.85 8.05
N ALA A 348 -11.96 -1.25 7.72
CA ALA A 348 -10.78 -0.91 8.52
C ALA A 348 -9.94 0.24 7.95
N ILE A 349 -9.99 0.51 6.64
CA ILE A 349 -9.15 1.53 5.97
C ILE A 349 -9.99 2.69 5.44
N LEU A 350 -11.12 2.40 4.81
CA LEU A 350 -11.97 3.44 4.21
C LEU A 350 -12.46 4.53 5.21
N PRO A 351 -12.73 4.26 6.51
CA PRO A 351 -13.05 5.32 7.47
C PRO A 351 -11.93 6.37 7.55
N LEU A 352 -10.68 5.92 7.66
CA LEU A 352 -9.49 6.76 7.73
C LEU A 352 -9.31 7.58 6.44
N VAL A 353 -9.51 6.93 5.29
CA VAL A 353 -9.44 7.56 3.96
C VAL A 353 -10.46 8.71 3.82
N LYS A 354 -11.66 8.56 4.39
CA LYS A 354 -12.76 9.52 4.20
C LYS A 354 -12.88 10.57 5.31
N ALA A 355 -12.20 10.37 6.44
CA ALA A 355 -12.27 11.25 7.62
C ALA A 355 -11.08 12.20 7.80
N SER A 356 -10.16 12.30 6.84
CA SER A 356 -8.84 12.93 7.02
C SER A 356 -8.78 14.46 7.15
N SER A 357 -9.89 15.15 7.45
CA SER A 357 -9.93 16.62 7.58
C SER A 357 -9.73 17.11 9.01
N ARG A 358 -9.59 16.20 9.99
CA ARG A 358 -9.33 16.55 11.39
C ARG A 358 -7.84 16.46 11.74
N ASN A 359 -7.42 17.20 12.76
CA ASN A 359 -6.03 17.21 13.23
C ASN A 359 -5.62 15.89 13.92
N ASP A 360 -6.59 15.13 14.41
CA ASP A 360 -6.45 13.81 15.04
C ASP A 360 -6.71 12.66 14.03
N ALA A 361 -6.59 12.92 12.72
CA ALA A 361 -6.84 11.90 11.70
C ALA A 361 -5.67 10.92 11.52
N SER A 362 -5.35 10.20 12.58
CA SER A 362 -4.26 9.22 12.65
C SER A 362 -4.78 7.80 12.88
N PHE A 363 -3.92 6.80 12.66
CA PHE A 363 -4.24 5.41 13.01
C PHE A 363 -4.28 5.20 14.52
N GLU A 364 -3.44 5.92 15.25
CA GLU A 364 -3.38 5.89 16.71
C GLU A 364 -4.70 6.39 17.31
N ASP A 365 -5.23 7.52 16.84
CA ASP A 365 -6.50 8.07 17.33
C ASP A 365 -7.70 7.22 16.89
N LEU A 366 -7.59 6.55 15.73
CA LEU A 366 -8.58 5.56 15.29
C LEU A 366 -8.62 4.35 16.25
N MET A 367 -7.50 4.03 16.89
CA MET A 367 -7.37 2.91 17.80
C MET A 367 -7.65 3.27 19.26
N ALA A 368 -7.47 4.53 19.67
CA ALA A 368 -7.42 4.90 21.09
C ALA A 368 -8.80 4.94 21.81
N ASP A 369 -9.81 5.60 21.24
CA ASP A 369 -11.05 5.97 21.94
C ASP A 369 -12.29 5.81 21.03
N ASP A 370 -13.47 5.46 21.58
CA ASP A 370 -14.78 5.37 20.90
C ASP A 370 -15.84 6.33 21.48
N SER A 371 -15.44 7.28 22.33
CA SER A 371 -16.32 8.36 22.74
C SER A 371 -16.89 9.12 21.54
N GLU A 372 -18.02 9.79 21.70
CA GLU A 372 -18.71 10.47 20.59
C GLU A 372 -17.88 11.60 19.95
N ASP A 373 -16.93 12.18 20.70
CA ASP A 373 -16.04 13.23 20.21
C ASP A 373 -14.75 12.68 19.56
N SER A 374 -14.50 11.37 19.69
CA SER A 374 -13.29 10.70 19.20
C SER A 374 -13.17 10.71 17.68
N PHE A 375 -11.92 10.64 17.19
CA PHE A 375 -11.67 10.46 15.77
C PHE A 375 -12.34 9.19 15.23
N ARG A 376 -12.29 8.07 15.98
CA ARG A 376 -12.94 6.82 15.58
C ARG A 376 -14.43 7.00 15.39
N TYR A 377 -15.15 7.58 16.34
CA TYR A 377 -16.59 7.81 16.17
C TYR A 377 -16.88 8.67 14.95
N HIS A 378 -16.14 9.76 14.75
CA HIS A 378 -16.28 10.61 13.56
C HIS A 378 -15.97 9.86 12.26
N ALA A 379 -14.93 9.01 12.25
CA ALA A 379 -14.51 8.28 11.04
C ALA A 379 -15.57 7.29 10.53
N TYR A 380 -16.33 6.67 11.44
CA TYR A 380 -17.41 5.74 11.06
C TYR A 380 -18.77 6.42 10.89
N ASN A 381 -18.98 7.64 11.41
CA ASN A 381 -20.26 8.35 11.33
C ASN A 381 -20.29 9.54 10.37
N ASN A 382 -19.16 9.89 9.73
CA ASN A 382 -19.16 10.97 8.74
C ASN A 382 -19.90 10.57 7.45
N GLU A 383 -20.52 11.58 6.81
CA GLU A 383 -21.38 11.41 5.64
C GLU A 383 -20.65 10.81 4.43
N ARG A 384 -19.36 11.14 4.23
CA ARG A 384 -18.58 10.63 3.09
C ARG A 384 -18.39 9.12 3.21
N TYR A 385 -17.97 8.65 4.38
CA TYR A 385 -17.81 7.22 4.65
C TYR A 385 -19.14 6.49 4.47
N ARG A 386 -20.21 7.00 5.09
CA ARG A 386 -21.56 6.42 4.97
C ARG A 386 -22.00 6.28 3.50
N LYS A 387 -21.88 7.33 2.68
CA LYS A 387 -22.26 7.29 1.25
C LYS A 387 -21.55 6.20 0.44
N HIS A 388 -20.29 5.91 0.78
CA HIS A 388 -19.56 4.80 0.17
C HIS A 388 -20.06 3.45 0.69
N MET A 389 -20.30 3.32 1.99
CA MET A 389 -20.80 2.09 2.61
C MET A 389 -22.23 1.75 2.18
N GLU A 390 -23.05 2.75 1.86
CA GLU A 390 -24.39 2.57 1.33
C GLU A 390 -24.40 1.78 0.00
N TYR A 391 -23.32 1.88 -0.78
CA TYR A 391 -23.10 1.05 -1.97
C TYR A 391 -22.33 -0.25 -1.65
N LEU A 392 -21.27 -0.17 -0.85
CA LEU A 392 -20.36 -1.30 -0.61
C LEU A 392 -21.00 -2.43 0.21
N LEU A 393 -21.85 -2.12 1.19
CA LEU A 393 -22.49 -3.15 2.02
C LEU A 393 -23.40 -4.06 1.19
N PRO A 394 -24.37 -3.54 0.39
CA PRO A 394 -25.13 -4.39 -0.54
C PRO A 394 -24.23 -5.15 -1.51
N PHE A 395 -23.22 -4.47 -2.08
CA PHE A 395 -22.32 -5.10 -3.04
C PHE A 395 -21.59 -6.32 -2.45
N PHE A 396 -21.03 -6.19 -1.24
CA PHE A 396 -20.32 -7.29 -0.58
C PHE A 396 -21.28 -8.36 -0.06
N ASP A 397 -22.50 -7.98 0.31
CA ASP A 397 -23.57 -8.91 0.70
C ASP A 397 -23.97 -9.82 -0.46
N ASP A 398 -24.15 -9.25 -1.66
CA ASP A 398 -24.45 -10.00 -2.89
C ASP A 398 -23.32 -10.97 -3.29
N LEU A 399 -22.10 -10.69 -2.84
CA LEU A 399 -20.93 -11.57 -3.01
C LEU A 399 -20.76 -12.59 -1.88
N GLY A 400 -21.68 -12.65 -0.91
CA GLY A 400 -21.63 -13.55 0.24
C GLY A 400 -20.55 -13.20 1.27
N ALA A 401 -19.99 -11.99 1.23
CA ALA A 401 -18.94 -11.57 2.17
C ALA A 401 -19.48 -11.40 3.61
N LEU A 402 -20.79 -11.19 3.77
CA LEU A 402 -21.46 -11.01 5.05
C LEU A 402 -22.13 -12.30 5.56
N ASP A 403 -22.05 -13.39 4.80
CA ASP A 403 -22.62 -14.67 5.20
C ASP A 403 -21.75 -15.35 6.25
N TYR A 404 -22.36 -16.14 7.13
CA TYR A 404 -21.65 -16.92 8.14
C TYR A 404 -20.74 -17.95 7.44
N PHE A 405 -19.47 -17.98 7.84
CA PHE A 405 -18.41 -18.77 7.21
C PHE A 405 -18.37 -20.21 7.71
#